data_AF-A0A1S3D2F1-F1
#
_entry.id   AF-A0A1S3D2F1-F1
#
_cell.length_a   1.000
_cell.length_b   1.000
_cell.length_c   1.000
_cell.angle_alpha   90.00
_cell.angle_beta   90.00
_cell.angle_gamma   90.00
#
_symmetry.space_group_name_H-M   'P 1'
#
loop_
_entity.id
_entity.type
_entity.pdbx_description
1 polymer ?
#
loop_
_entity_poly.entity_id
_entity_poly.type
_entity_poly.pdbx_seq_one_letter_code
_entity_poly.pdbx_strand_id
1 'polypeptide(L)'
;MSSFSDRKVGFVLPVEGKKDQFLIGYGEDFAVVTWDGQSEKPQDVSIHVKGDPSPDNRINDGKADPTGRVYAGSMCETKGTNGEYLTGKATFYSVEKGEVKVRLNNIGLSNGLAWSLDHKKFYYIDSLAENVRAFDYNKDTGDIGKTLLLLLLNN
;
A
#
# COMPACT_ATOMS: atom_id res chain seq x y z
N MET A 1 11.37 1.06 -22.40
CA MET A 1 11.35 1.56 -21.00
C MET A 1 10.16 2.50 -20.92
N SER A 2 9.10 2.17 -20.19
CA SER A 2 8.02 3.14 -19.97
C SER A 2 8.57 4.28 -19.13
N SER A 3 8.32 5.52 -19.54
CA SER A 3 8.64 6.67 -18.72
C SER A 3 7.86 6.61 -17.42
N PHE A 4 8.44 7.16 -16.34
CA PHE A 4 7.79 7.32 -15.03
C PHE A 4 6.40 8.00 -15.13
N SER A 5 6.15 8.76 -16.19
CA SER A 5 4.92 9.53 -16.45
C SER A 5 3.64 8.71 -16.61
N ASP A 6 3.73 7.44 -17.01
CA ASP A 6 2.54 6.67 -17.40
C ASP A 6 2.04 5.74 -16.28
N ARG A 7 2.78 5.70 -15.16
CA ARG A 7 2.46 4.85 -14.01
C ARG A 7 1.58 5.60 -13.02
N LYS A 8 0.52 4.95 -12.55
CA LYS A 8 -0.41 5.52 -11.57
C LYS A 8 0.22 5.57 -10.18
N VAL A 9 0.05 6.69 -9.48
CA VAL A 9 0.42 6.84 -8.07
C VAL A 9 -0.73 6.33 -7.20
N GLY A 10 -0.44 5.42 -6.28
CA GLY A 10 -1.41 4.89 -5.32
C GLY A 10 -1.49 5.73 -4.04
N PHE A 11 -0.34 6.14 -3.51
CA PHE A 11 -0.27 6.97 -2.30
C PHE A 11 0.95 7.90 -2.33
N VAL A 12 0.92 8.90 -1.46
CA VAL A 12 2.03 9.83 -1.19
C VAL A 12 2.16 10.00 0.32
N LEU A 13 3.36 9.79 0.87
CA LEU A 13 3.67 9.96 2.29
C LEU A 13 4.87 10.90 2.46
N PRO A 14 4.83 11.88 3.38
CA PRO A 14 5.98 12.73 3.64
C PRO A 14 7.13 11.92 4.27
N VAL A 15 8.37 12.28 3.94
CA VAL A 15 9.56 11.73 4.58
C VAL A 15 9.94 12.58 5.79
N GLU A 16 10.08 11.95 6.95
CA GLU A 16 10.41 12.65 8.20
C GLU A 16 11.71 13.47 8.07
N GLY A 17 11.66 14.71 8.55
CA GLY A 17 12.80 15.64 8.51
C GLY A 17 13.13 16.21 7.12
N LYS A 18 12.34 15.91 6.09
CA LYS A 18 12.49 16.44 4.73
C LYS A 18 11.28 17.32 4.38
N LYS A 19 11.53 18.47 3.77
CA LYS A 19 10.47 19.45 3.46
C LYS A 19 9.79 19.18 2.12
N ASP A 20 10.53 18.55 1.21
CA ASP A 20 10.23 18.40 -0.20
C ASP A 20 10.38 16.95 -0.67
N GLN A 21 10.53 15.99 0.24
CA GLN A 21 10.64 14.57 -0.13
C GLN A 21 9.43 13.76 0.30
N PHE A 22 8.96 12.93 -0.62
CA PHE A 22 7.78 12.09 -0.43
C PHE A 22 8.06 10.66 -0.90
N LEU A 23 7.69 9.68 -0.09
CA LEU A 23 7.59 8.30 -0.52
C LEU A 23 6.27 8.09 -1.27
N ILE A 24 6.33 7.45 -2.43
CA ILE A 24 5.17 7.11 -3.23
C ILE A 24 5.12 5.61 -3.52
N GLY A 25 3.91 5.07 -3.61
CA GLY A 25 3.65 3.84 -4.36
C GLY A 25 3.22 4.21 -5.77
N TYR A 26 3.84 3.64 -6.81
CA TYR A 26 3.59 4.01 -8.20
C TYR A 26 3.75 2.83 -9.15
N GLY A 27 2.74 2.53 -9.98
CA GLY A 27 2.61 1.22 -10.63
C GLY A 27 2.83 0.12 -9.60
N GLU A 28 3.72 -0.83 -9.88
CA GLU A 28 4.08 -1.94 -9.00
C GLU A 28 5.10 -1.59 -7.89
N ASP A 29 5.72 -0.41 -7.92
CA ASP A 29 6.97 -0.12 -7.19
C ASP A 29 6.80 0.99 -6.15
N PHE A 30 7.87 1.25 -5.39
CA PHE A 30 7.98 2.36 -4.44
C PHE A 30 9.16 3.27 -4.80
N ALA A 31 8.97 4.59 -4.64
CA ALA A 31 10.03 5.57 -4.87
C ALA A 31 9.98 6.75 -3.90
N VAL A 32 11.12 7.41 -3.68
CA VAL A 32 11.18 8.72 -3.02
C VAL A 32 11.34 9.82 -4.07
N VAL A 33 10.37 10.72 -4.16
CA VAL A 33 10.44 11.87 -5.06
C VAL A 33 10.79 13.14 -4.31
N THR A 34 11.55 14.01 -4.96
CA THR A 34 11.71 15.41 -4.52
C THR A 34 10.69 16.25 -5.26
N TRP A 35 9.78 16.90 -4.53
CA TRP A 35 8.69 17.69 -5.08
C TRP A 35 8.37 18.88 -4.16
N ASP A 36 8.27 20.07 -4.75
CA ASP A 36 7.90 21.32 -4.06
C ASP A 36 6.40 21.43 -3.70
N GLY A 37 5.58 20.46 -4.10
CA GLY A 37 4.13 20.46 -3.90
C GLY A 37 3.36 21.37 -4.86
N GLN A 38 4.02 21.98 -5.84
CA GLN A 38 3.41 22.98 -6.74
C GLN A 38 3.71 22.71 -8.23
N SER A 39 4.94 22.32 -8.55
CA SER A 39 5.37 21.99 -9.90
C SER A 39 4.56 20.81 -10.46
N GLU A 40 4.33 20.80 -11.77
CA GLU A 40 3.58 19.72 -12.44
C GLU A 40 4.23 18.33 -12.26
N LYS A 41 5.56 18.30 -12.12
CA LYS A 41 6.37 17.08 -12.01
C LYS A 41 7.36 17.19 -10.85
N PRO A 42 7.73 16.07 -10.22
CA PRO A 42 8.82 16.06 -9.25
C PRO A 42 10.13 16.51 -9.91
N GLN A 43 10.96 17.22 -9.15
CA GLN A 43 12.28 17.66 -9.60
C GLN A 43 13.27 16.50 -9.68
N ASP A 44 13.08 15.47 -8.85
CA ASP A 44 13.93 14.28 -8.83
C ASP A 44 13.16 13.03 -8.37
N VAL A 45 13.65 11.86 -8.79
CA VAL A 45 13.18 10.54 -8.34
C VAL A 45 14.38 9.74 -7.87
N SER A 46 14.37 9.40 -6.58
CA SER A 46 15.45 8.71 -5.88
C SER A 46 14.90 7.46 -5.16
N ILE A 47 15.77 6.50 -4.86
CA ILE A 47 15.44 5.26 -4.14
C ILE A 47 14.29 4.49 -4.81
N HIS A 48 14.62 3.54 -5.69
CA HIS A 48 13.63 2.67 -6.32
C HIS A 48 13.62 1.32 -5.64
N VAL A 49 12.48 0.94 -5.05
CA VAL A 49 12.29 -0.39 -4.46
C VAL A 49 11.23 -1.14 -5.25
N LYS A 50 11.57 -2.35 -5.71
CA LYS A 50 10.62 -3.23 -6.40
C LYS A 50 9.54 -3.69 -5.43
N GLY A 51 8.29 -3.49 -5.81
CA GLY A 51 7.14 -3.87 -5.00
C GLY A 51 6.51 -5.17 -5.48
N ASP A 52 5.32 -5.07 -6.08
CA ASP A 52 4.59 -6.23 -6.59
C ASP A 52 5.31 -6.83 -7.82
N PRO A 53 5.58 -8.15 -7.84
CA PRO A 53 6.26 -8.76 -8.97
C PRO A 53 5.35 -8.93 -10.20
N SER A 54 4.03 -8.80 -10.05
CA SER A 54 3.07 -8.94 -11.14
C SER A 54 2.99 -7.65 -11.97
N PRO A 55 3.27 -7.68 -13.28
CA PRO A 55 3.15 -6.51 -14.16
C PRO A 55 1.69 -6.10 -14.41
N ASP A 56 0.72 -6.94 -14.05
CA ASP A 56 -0.71 -6.63 -14.14
C ASP A 56 -1.23 -5.92 -12.89
N ASN A 57 -0.38 -5.74 -11.88
CA ASN A 57 -0.76 -5.14 -10.61
C ASN A 57 -0.26 -3.70 -10.51
N ARG A 58 -0.88 -2.92 -9.62
CA ARG A 58 -0.31 -1.68 -9.12
C ARG A 58 -0.52 -1.56 -7.63
N ILE A 59 0.35 -0.86 -6.94
CA ILE A 59 0.15 -0.35 -5.59
C ILE A 59 -1.08 0.56 -5.60
N ASN A 60 -1.99 0.34 -4.65
CA ASN A 60 -3.26 1.05 -4.59
C ASN A 60 -3.34 2.03 -3.42
N ASP A 61 -3.23 1.54 -2.19
CA ASP A 61 -3.29 2.36 -0.99
C ASP A 61 -2.11 2.03 -0.09
N GLY A 62 -1.70 3.01 0.71
CA GLY A 62 -0.60 2.84 1.65
C GLY A 62 -0.59 3.90 2.73
N LYS A 63 -0.05 3.52 3.89
CA LYS A 63 0.03 4.35 5.08
C LYS A 63 1.23 3.95 5.94
N ALA A 64 1.88 4.93 6.55
CA ALA A 64 2.87 4.67 7.57
C ALA A 64 2.18 4.20 8.87
N ASP A 65 2.74 3.15 9.48
CA ASP A 65 2.37 2.73 10.83
C ASP A 65 2.91 3.72 11.88
N PRO A 66 2.57 3.54 13.17
CA PRO A 66 3.01 4.44 14.25
C PRO A 66 4.54 4.52 14.47
N THR A 67 5.32 3.68 13.80
CA THR A 67 6.79 3.64 13.86
C THR A 67 7.46 4.15 12.59
N GLY A 68 6.68 4.54 11.57
CA GLY A 68 7.17 4.98 10.28
C GLY A 68 7.39 3.87 9.25
N ARG A 69 7.05 2.60 9.55
CA ARG A 69 7.05 1.55 8.51
C ARG A 69 5.90 1.77 7.58
N VAL A 70 6.13 1.62 6.29
CA VAL A 70 5.06 1.83 5.31
C VAL A 70 4.37 0.50 5.08
N TYR A 71 3.05 0.47 5.21
CA TYR A 71 2.24 -0.62 4.72
C TYR A 71 1.54 -0.18 3.46
N ALA A 72 1.48 -1.06 2.49
CA ALA A 72 0.82 -0.80 1.22
C ALA A 72 0.32 -2.10 0.63
N GLY A 73 -0.77 -2.05 -0.13
CA GLY A 73 -1.18 -3.21 -0.91
C GLY A 73 -1.52 -2.87 -2.33
N SER A 74 -1.46 -3.89 -3.16
CA SER A 74 -1.71 -3.79 -4.58
C SER A 74 -3.17 -4.06 -4.95
N MET A 75 -3.45 -3.90 -6.23
CA MET A 75 -4.65 -4.36 -6.91
C MET A 75 -4.26 -4.82 -8.32
N CYS A 76 -5.02 -5.76 -8.89
CA CYS A 76 -4.87 -6.11 -10.30
C CYS A 76 -5.63 -5.10 -11.18
N GLU A 77 -4.95 -4.53 -12.17
CA GLU A 77 -5.57 -3.62 -13.14
C GLU A 77 -6.33 -4.40 -14.22
N THR A 78 -5.91 -5.62 -14.52
CA THR A 78 -6.63 -6.52 -15.42
C THR A 78 -7.99 -6.90 -14.85
N LYS A 79 -9.02 -6.66 -15.67
CA LYS A 79 -10.41 -6.99 -15.34
C LYS A 79 -10.77 -8.39 -15.82
N GLY A 80 -11.74 -9.01 -15.15
CA GLY A 80 -12.41 -10.20 -15.65
C GLY A 80 -13.22 -9.93 -16.92
N THR A 81 -13.73 -10.99 -17.54
CA THR A 81 -14.56 -10.89 -18.76
C THR A 81 -15.87 -10.12 -18.53
N ASN A 82 -16.31 -10.02 -17.27
CA ASN A 82 -17.46 -9.22 -16.84
C ASN A 82 -17.11 -7.76 -16.51
N GLY A 83 -15.85 -7.33 -16.65
CA GLY A 83 -15.38 -5.97 -16.33
C GLY A 83 -15.06 -5.74 -14.84
N GLU A 84 -15.24 -6.75 -13.99
CA GLU A 84 -14.99 -6.64 -12.55
C GLU A 84 -13.52 -6.84 -12.20
N TYR A 85 -13.11 -6.29 -11.04
CA TYR A 85 -11.76 -6.51 -10.53
C TYR A 85 -11.61 -7.97 -10.08
N LEU A 86 -10.43 -8.54 -10.32
CA LEU A 86 -10.13 -9.91 -9.96
C LEU A 86 -9.75 -10.04 -8.49
N THR A 87 -10.37 -10.98 -7.78
CA THR A 87 -9.97 -11.35 -6.41
C THR A 87 -8.73 -12.25 -6.41
N GLY A 88 -7.96 -12.20 -5.32
CA GLY A 88 -6.82 -13.10 -5.10
C GLY A 88 -5.58 -12.82 -5.97
N LYS A 89 -5.54 -11.68 -6.68
CA LYS A 89 -4.44 -11.31 -7.57
C LYS A 89 -3.45 -10.33 -6.93
N ALA A 90 -3.85 -9.67 -5.86
CA ALA A 90 -3.06 -8.67 -5.18
C ALA A 90 -2.45 -9.20 -3.88
N THR A 91 -1.53 -8.41 -3.35
CA THR A 91 -0.77 -8.72 -2.14
C THR A 91 -0.67 -7.46 -1.28
N PHE A 92 -0.63 -7.66 0.04
CA PHE A 92 -0.40 -6.61 1.01
C PHE A 92 1.00 -6.74 1.60
N TYR A 93 1.71 -5.63 1.71
CA TYR A 93 3.14 -5.56 2.02
C TYR A 93 3.42 -4.60 3.18
N SER A 94 4.61 -4.74 3.76
CA SER A 94 5.28 -3.66 4.48
C SER A 94 6.63 -3.35 3.84
N VAL A 95 7.01 -2.08 3.83
CA VAL A 95 8.30 -1.57 3.37
C VAL A 95 9.03 -0.94 4.55
N GLU A 96 10.23 -1.44 4.82
CA GLU A 96 11.08 -0.94 5.91
C GLU A 96 12.54 -1.02 5.46
N LYS A 97 13.29 0.09 5.56
CA LYS A 97 14.72 0.15 5.22
C LYS A 97 15.06 -0.37 3.81
N GLY A 98 14.17 -0.14 2.85
CA GLY A 98 14.33 -0.59 1.46
C GLY A 98 13.97 -2.06 1.21
N GLU A 99 13.53 -2.80 2.24
CA GLU A 99 13.05 -4.16 2.11
C GLU A 99 11.53 -4.20 2.00
N VAL A 100 11.01 -4.98 1.05
CA VAL A 100 9.57 -5.26 0.91
C VAL A 100 9.29 -6.64 1.48
N LYS A 101 8.33 -6.73 2.40
CA LYS A 101 7.90 -7.98 3.03
C LYS A 101 6.42 -8.19 2.77
N VAL A 102 6.07 -9.39 2.32
CA VAL A 102 4.67 -9.80 2.16
C VAL A 102 4.04 -9.98 3.55
N ARG A 103 2.86 -9.41 3.74
CA ARG A 103 2.07 -9.47 4.98
C ARG A 103 0.78 -10.26 4.81
N LEU A 104 0.08 -10.07 3.68
CA LEU A 104 -1.07 -10.90 3.29
C LEU A 104 -1.01 -11.20 1.80
N ASN A 105 -1.43 -12.41 1.43
CA ASN A 105 -1.65 -12.82 0.05
C ASN A 105 -3.15 -12.89 -0.25
N ASN A 106 -3.49 -13.17 -1.51
CA ASN A 106 -4.87 -13.38 -1.96
C ASN A 106 -5.78 -12.17 -1.70
N ILE A 107 -5.25 -10.98 -1.89
CA ILE A 107 -6.04 -9.74 -1.81
C ILE A 107 -6.75 -9.51 -3.15
N GLY A 108 -7.97 -8.98 -3.09
CA GLY A 108 -8.67 -8.49 -4.26
C GLY A 108 -8.27 -7.07 -4.62
N LEU A 109 -8.62 -6.12 -3.76
CA LEU A 109 -8.36 -4.70 -3.97
C LEU A 109 -8.00 -4.04 -2.62
N SER A 110 -6.70 -3.91 -2.37
CA SER A 110 -6.18 -3.35 -1.10
C SER A 110 -6.58 -1.90 -0.92
N ASN A 111 -7.09 -1.56 0.25
CA ASN A 111 -7.44 -0.20 0.66
C ASN A 111 -7.27 -0.04 2.18
N GLY A 112 -7.62 1.15 2.69
CA GLY A 112 -8.07 1.40 4.05
C GLY A 112 -7.20 0.79 5.15
N LEU A 113 -6.23 1.55 5.64
CA LEU A 113 -5.33 1.16 6.73
C LEU A 113 -5.54 2.04 7.97
N ALA A 114 -5.59 1.44 9.15
CA ALA A 114 -5.52 2.17 10.42
C ALA A 114 -4.90 1.33 11.52
N TRP A 115 -4.39 1.97 12.56
CA TRP A 115 -3.89 1.31 13.77
C TRP A 115 -4.64 1.83 15.00
N SER A 116 -4.82 0.98 16.00
CA SER A 116 -5.35 1.41 17.29
C SER A 116 -4.34 2.30 18.00
N LEU A 117 -4.82 3.22 18.84
CA LEU A 117 -3.97 4.14 19.60
C LEU A 117 -3.05 3.45 20.63
N ASP A 118 -3.43 2.25 21.08
CA ASP A 118 -2.60 1.41 21.95
C ASP A 118 -1.60 0.53 21.17
N HIS A 119 -1.57 0.66 19.83
CA HIS A 119 -0.71 -0.07 18.91
C HIS A 119 -0.80 -1.61 19.02
N LYS A 120 -1.97 -2.13 19.38
CA LYS A 120 -2.21 -3.59 19.45
C LYS A 120 -3.02 -4.13 18.28
N LYS A 121 -3.70 -3.25 17.53
CA LYS A 121 -4.55 -3.63 16.41
C LYS A 121 -4.17 -2.89 15.14
N PHE A 122 -4.19 -3.63 14.05
CA PHE A 122 -4.17 -3.11 12.68
C PHE A 122 -5.54 -3.37 12.05
N TYR A 123 -6.13 -2.36 11.42
CA TYR A 123 -7.41 -2.44 10.72
C TYR A 123 -7.16 -2.33 9.22
N TYR A 124 -7.78 -3.22 8.46
CA TYR A 124 -7.54 -3.35 7.03
C TYR A 124 -8.83 -3.60 6.26
N ILE A 125 -8.88 -3.07 5.04
CA ILE A 125 -9.98 -3.23 4.10
C ILE A 125 -9.46 -3.81 2.79
N ASP A 126 -10.03 -4.95 2.40
CA ASP A 126 -10.04 -5.40 1.01
C ASP A 126 -11.42 -5.06 0.46
N SER A 127 -11.50 -4.15 -0.51
CA SER A 127 -12.79 -3.67 -1.02
C SER A 127 -13.64 -4.79 -1.61
N LEU A 128 -13.03 -5.79 -2.25
CA LEU A 128 -13.79 -6.92 -2.83
C LEU A 128 -14.25 -7.93 -1.77
N ALA A 129 -13.72 -7.84 -0.54
CA ALA A 129 -14.19 -8.64 0.57
C ALA A 129 -15.36 -7.97 1.33
N GLU A 130 -15.61 -6.69 1.08
CA GLU A 130 -16.76 -5.93 1.62
C GLU A 130 -16.84 -6.00 3.15
N ASN A 131 -15.68 -6.01 3.80
CA ASN A 131 -15.57 -6.06 5.25
C ASN A 131 -14.38 -5.26 5.76
N VAL A 132 -14.46 -4.91 7.05
CA VAL A 132 -13.33 -4.40 7.82
C VAL A 132 -12.85 -5.52 8.73
N ARG A 133 -11.54 -5.80 8.70
CA ARG A 133 -10.90 -6.76 9.59
C ARG A 133 -9.96 -6.07 10.55
N ALA A 134 -9.92 -6.54 11.78
CA ALA A 134 -8.90 -6.21 12.76
C ALA A 134 -7.90 -7.35 12.87
N PHE A 135 -6.62 -7.04 12.92
CA PHE A 135 -5.51 -7.98 13.12
C PHE A 135 -4.82 -7.64 14.44
N ASP A 136 -4.35 -8.64 15.18
CA ASP A 136 -3.32 -8.40 16.18
C ASP A 136 -2.10 -7.76 15.49
N TYR A 137 -1.51 -6.73 16.10
CA TYR A 137 -0.36 -6.02 15.53
C TYR A 137 0.76 -5.94 16.55
N ASN A 138 1.97 -6.33 16.14
CA ASN A 138 3.18 -6.17 16.92
C ASN A 138 3.88 -4.88 16.49
N LYS A 139 3.87 -3.88 17.39
CA LYS A 139 4.49 -2.58 17.12
C LYS A 139 5.99 -2.69 16.84
N ASP A 140 6.70 -3.63 17.44
CA ASP A 140 8.17 -3.68 17.35
C ASP A 140 8.65 -4.38 16.07
N THR A 141 7.90 -5.40 15.61
CA THR A 141 8.27 -6.20 14.41
C THR A 141 7.47 -5.85 13.16
N GLY A 142 6.33 -5.18 13.32
CA GLY A 142 5.35 -4.96 12.25
C GLY A 142 4.60 -6.24 11.84
N ASP A 143 4.67 -7.32 12.62
CA ASP A 143 3.90 -8.51 12.29
C ASP A 143 2.42 -8.30 12.58
N ILE A 144 1.59 -8.84 11.68
CA ILE A 144 0.14 -8.92 11.84
C ILE A 144 -0.25 -10.37 12.11
N GLY A 145 -1.10 -10.58 13.10
CA GLY A 145 -1.43 -11.89 13.63
C GLY A 145 -2.87 -12.30 13.33
N LYS A 146 -3.55 -12.82 14.36
CA LYS A 146 -4.91 -13.33 14.23
C LYS A 146 -5.86 -12.21 13.78
N THR A 147 -6.79 -12.57 12.90
CA THR A 147 -7.79 -11.66 12.37
C THR A 147 -9.16 -11.88 13.02
N LEU A 148 -9.92 -10.79 13.16
CA LEU A 148 -11.32 -10.76 13.54
C LEU A 148 -12.09 -9.96 12.47
N LEU A 149 -13.23 -10.50 12.02
CA LEU A 149 -14.20 -9.73 11.25
C LEU A 149 -14.82 -8.67 12.16
N LEU A 150 -14.55 -7.39 11.89
CA LEU A 150 -15.04 -6.28 12.70
C LEU A 150 -16.38 -5.75 12.21
N LEU A 151 -16.52 -5.63 10.88
CA LEU A 151 -17.72 -5.10 10.22
C LEU A 151 -17.91 -5.78 8.87
N LEU A 152 -19.16 -6.14 8.55
CA LEU A 152 -19.60 -6.55 7.22
C LEU A 152 -20.38 -5.39 6.60
N LEU A 153 -20.07 -5.00 5.36
CA LEU A 153 -20.64 -3.81 4.72
C LEU A 153 -21.92 -4.10 3.92
N ASN A 154 -22.16 -5.37 3.57
CA ASN A 154 -23.31 -5.79 2.81
C ASN A 154 -24.23 -6.65 3.68
N ASN A 155 -25.26 -6.01 4.25
CA ASN A 155 -26.40 -6.65 4.91
C ASN A 155 -27.65 -6.45 4.06
#